data_AF-A0A9I9CP04-F1
#
_entry.id   AF-A0A9I9CP04-F1
#
_cell.length_a   1.000
_cell.length_b   1.000
_cell.length_c   1.000
_cell.angle_alpha   90.00
_cell.angle_beta   90.00
_cell.angle_gamma   90.00
#
_symmetry.space_group_name_H-M   'P 1'
#
loop_
_entity.id
_entity.type
_entity.pdbx_description
1 polymer ?
#
loop_
_entity_poly.entity_id
_entity_poly.type
_entity_poly.pdbx_seq_one_letter_code
_entity_poly.pdbx_strand_id
1 'polypeptide(L)'
;MESATLNRIINRLVEIGTRSGKQVLLSEAEITQLCMASREIFLRQPNLLEIDAPIYICGDIHGQFSDLLRLLEFGGFPPHSNYLFLGDYVDRGKQSIETICLLLAYKIKYPENFFLLRGNHECASVNRIYGFYDECKRRFNVKLWKIFTDCFNCLPVAALVDEKILCMHGGLSPHLDRLDQIRNLKRPADVPESGLLCDLLWSDPSVNTRGWGPNERGVSYTFGADRVAEFLRKHDLDLICRAHQV
;
A
#
# COMPACT_ATOMS: atom_id res chain seq x y z
N MET A 1 14.94 14.41 4.52
CA MET A 1 14.62 14.67 5.96
C MET A 1 15.84 14.32 6.78
N GLU A 2 16.17 15.11 7.81
CA GLU A 2 17.28 14.81 8.71
C GLU A 2 17.01 13.56 9.56
N SER A 3 18.02 12.69 9.69
CA SER A 3 17.90 11.40 10.42
C SER A 3 17.43 11.58 11.87
N ALA A 4 17.92 12.61 12.57
CA ALA A 4 17.51 12.90 13.96
C ALA A 4 16.01 13.22 14.07
N THR A 5 15.45 13.97 13.12
CA THR A 5 14.03 14.30 13.09
C THR A 5 13.19 13.06 12.77
N LEU A 6 13.62 12.24 11.81
CA LEU A 6 12.95 10.99 11.47
C LEU A 6 12.90 10.03 12.68
N ASN A 7 14.00 9.87 13.41
CA ASN A 7 14.05 9.03 14.60
C ASN A 7 13.12 9.53 15.71
N ARG A 8 13.03 10.85 15.93
CA ARG A 8 12.08 11.43 16.89
C ARG A 8 10.61 11.17 16.50
N ILE A 9 10.29 11.27 15.21
CA ILE A 9 8.94 10.94 14.70
C ILE A 9 8.60 9.47 15.00
N ILE A 10 9.49 8.54 14.64
CA ILE A 10 9.29 7.10 14.85
C ILE A 10 9.13 6.80 16.34
N ASN A 11 10.00 7.35 17.20
CA ASN A 11 9.91 7.11 18.64
C ASN A 11 8.57 7.58 19.21
N ARG A 12 8.10 8.80 18.86
CA ARG A 12 6.78 9.29 19.31
C ARG A 12 5.62 8.40 18.84
N LEU A 13 5.71 7.85 17.63
CA LEU A 13 4.68 6.97 17.07
C LEU A 13 4.66 5.60 17.77
N VAL A 14 5.83 5.04 18.09
CA VAL A 14 5.94 3.71 18.71
C VAL A 14 5.75 3.75 20.23
N GLU A 15 6.23 4.79 20.93
CA GLU A 15 6.16 4.93 22.40
C GLU A 15 4.73 5.00 22.95
N ILE A 16 3.75 5.38 22.12
CA ILE A 16 2.33 5.35 22.54
C ILE A 16 1.87 3.93 22.88
N GLY A 17 2.57 2.93 22.33
CA GLY A 17 2.32 1.51 22.52
C GLY A 17 0.96 1.08 21.98
N THR A 18 0.53 -0.11 22.37
CA THR A 18 -0.75 -0.70 21.95
C THR A 18 -1.96 -0.14 22.74
N ARG A 19 -1.75 0.90 23.56
CA ARG A 19 -2.80 1.54 24.37
C ARG A 19 -3.74 2.31 23.44
N SER A 20 -4.94 1.78 23.28
CA SER A 20 -5.88 2.14 22.21
C SER A 20 -6.29 3.62 22.21
N GLY A 21 -6.20 4.26 21.04
CA GLY A 21 -6.93 5.49 20.70
C GLY A 21 -6.26 6.81 21.06
N LYS A 22 -5.08 6.81 21.69
CA LYS A 22 -4.33 8.05 21.94
C LYS A 22 -3.72 8.52 20.62
N GLN A 23 -3.93 9.79 20.28
CA GLN A 23 -3.37 10.41 19.09
C GLN A 23 -1.92 10.81 19.32
N VAL A 24 -1.09 10.70 18.28
CA VAL A 24 0.30 11.17 18.30
C VAL A 24 0.36 12.59 17.76
N LEU A 25 1.05 13.46 18.49
CA LEU A 25 1.23 14.86 18.09
C LEU A 25 2.38 14.98 17.08
N LEU A 26 2.04 14.94 15.80
CA LEU A 26 2.92 15.31 14.69
C LEU A 26 2.53 16.69 14.18
N SER A 27 3.51 17.54 13.87
CA SER A 27 3.25 18.82 13.22
C SER A 27 2.95 18.63 11.72
N GLU A 28 2.19 19.56 11.12
CA GLU A 28 1.92 19.54 9.68
C GLU A 28 3.22 19.56 8.85
N ALA A 29 4.25 20.26 9.32
CA ALA A 29 5.56 20.31 8.66
C ALA A 29 6.27 18.95 8.68
N GLU A 30 6.22 18.22 9.80
CA GLU A 30 6.79 16.88 9.89
C GLU A 30 6.09 15.91 8.93
N ILE A 31 4.75 15.91 8.91
CA ILE A 31 3.95 15.06 8.01
C ILE A 31 4.23 15.42 6.54
N THR A 32 4.29 16.71 6.22
CA THR A 32 4.62 17.17 4.86
C THR A 32 6.00 16.67 4.43
N GLN A 33 7.00 16.73 5.31
CA GLN A 33 8.34 16.22 5.01
C GLN A 33 8.37 14.69 4.85
N LEU A 34 7.58 13.93 5.61
CA LEU A 34 7.43 12.48 5.41
C LEU A 34 6.87 12.17 4.01
N CYS A 35 5.80 12.84 3.61
CA CYS A 35 5.21 12.66 2.28
C CYS A 35 6.19 13.03 1.16
N MET A 36 6.89 14.16 1.27
CA MET A 36 7.86 14.58 0.25
C MET A 36 9.04 13.62 0.12
N ALA A 37 9.64 13.21 1.25
CA ALA A 37 10.81 12.33 1.25
C ALA A 37 10.47 10.91 0.77
N SER A 38 9.35 10.35 1.23
CA SER A 38 8.90 9.03 0.78
C SER A 38 8.49 9.02 -0.70
N ARG A 39 7.82 10.08 -1.17
CA ARG A 39 7.51 10.29 -2.59
C ARG A 39 8.75 10.22 -3.48
N GLU A 40 9.84 10.89 -3.10
CA GLU A 40 11.10 10.81 -3.85
C GLU A 40 11.66 9.39 -3.93
N ILE A 41 11.59 8.64 -2.82
CA ILE A 41 12.03 7.24 -2.78
C ILE A 41 11.16 6.38 -3.71
N PHE A 42 9.83 6.52 -3.62
CA PHE A 42 8.93 5.73 -4.47
C PHE A 42 9.15 5.99 -5.96
N LEU A 43 9.39 7.25 -6.37
CA LEU A 43 9.66 7.59 -7.77
C LEU A 43 11.01 7.07 -8.27
N ARG A 44 11.99 6.83 -7.40
CA ARG A 44 13.29 6.25 -7.75
C ARG A 44 13.23 4.73 -7.87
N GLN A 45 12.42 4.07 -7.04
CA GLN A 45 12.20 2.62 -7.11
C GLN A 45 11.21 2.28 -8.24
N PRO A 46 11.24 1.07 -8.83
CA PRO A 46 10.36 0.69 -9.94
C PRO A 46 8.89 0.52 -9.50
N ASN A 47 7.96 0.49 -10.47
CA ASN A 47 6.54 0.19 -10.21
C ASN A 47 6.27 -1.28 -9.84
N LEU A 48 7.08 -2.17 -10.39
CA LEU A 48 7.18 -3.57 -10.01
C LEU A 48 8.46 -3.71 -9.20
N LEU A 49 8.33 -3.80 -7.88
CA LEU A 49 9.47 -4.02 -7.00
C LEU A 49 10.00 -5.45 -7.19
N GLU A 50 11.31 -5.62 -7.13
CA GLU A 50 11.96 -6.93 -7.14
C GLU A 50 12.63 -7.08 -5.76
N ILE A 51 12.24 -8.11 -5.02
CA ILE A 51 12.54 -8.23 -3.59
C ILE A 51 13.00 -9.65 -3.26
N ASP A 52 14.08 -9.78 -2.50
CA ASP A 52 14.56 -11.07 -2.02
C ASP A 52 13.95 -11.43 -0.65
N ALA A 53 13.72 -12.72 -0.41
CA ALA A 53 13.40 -13.25 0.91
C ALA A 53 14.62 -13.19 1.86
N PRO A 54 14.42 -13.19 3.20
CA PRO A 54 13.16 -13.32 3.93
C PRO A 54 12.36 -12.01 3.98
N ILE A 55 11.02 -12.10 3.89
CA ILE A 55 10.11 -10.95 4.00
C ILE A 55 8.76 -11.34 4.62
N TYR A 56 8.21 -10.46 5.46
CA TYR A 56 6.82 -10.55 5.90
C TYR A 56 5.93 -9.75 4.96
N ILE A 57 4.86 -10.39 4.47
CA ILE A 57 3.87 -9.76 3.60
C ILE A 57 2.60 -9.48 4.42
N CYS A 58 2.13 -8.25 4.39
CA CYS A 58 1.00 -7.79 5.21
C CYS A 58 -0.09 -7.17 4.33
N GLY A 59 -1.34 -7.55 4.57
CA GLY A 59 -2.51 -6.98 3.89
C GLY A 59 -2.98 -5.67 4.50
N ASP A 60 -4.29 -5.41 4.35
CA ASP A 60 -4.98 -4.18 4.75
C ASP A 60 -4.77 -3.84 6.24
N ILE A 61 -4.59 -2.54 6.53
CA ILE A 61 -4.45 -2.01 7.90
C ILE A 61 -5.59 -1.05 8.25
N HIS A 62 -6.09 -0.27 7.28
CA HIS A 62 -7.24 0.62 7.43
C HIS A 62 -7.26 1.45 8.72
N GLY A 63 -6.16 2.17 9.00
CA GLY A 63 -6.08 3.06 10.16
C GLY A 63 -6.19 2.37 11.53
N GLN A 64 -6.03 1.05 11.61
CA GLN A 64 -5.97 0.28 12.86
C GLN A 64 -4.56 0.35 13.47
N PHE A 65 -4.16 1.55 13.88
CA PHE A 65 -2.78 1.82 14.29
C PHE A 65 -2.27 0.94 15.45
N SER A 66 -3.11 0.64 16.45
CA SER A 66 -2.72 -0.25 17.54
C SER A 66 -2.42 -1.67 17.07
N ASP A 67 -3.11 -2.13 16.03
CA ASP A 67 -2.93 -3.47 15.47
C ASP A 67 -1.70 -3.52 14.55
N LEU A 68 -1.39 -2.44 13.84
CA LEU A 68 -0.10 -2.28 13.15
C LEU A 68 1.07 -2.39 14.14
N LEU A 69 0.99 -1.72 15.29
CA LEU A 69 2.05 -1.81 16.31
C LEU A 69 2.20 -3.24 16.84
N ARG A 70 1.09 -3.95 17.10
CA ARG A 70 1.11 -5.37 17.52
C ARG A 70 1.72 -6.28 16.44
N LEU A 71 1.37 -6.04 15.17
CA LEU A 71 1.92 -6.78 14.04
C LEU A 71 3.44 -6.63 13.96
N LEU A 72 3.94 -5.40 14.10
CA LEU A 72 5.38 -5.12 14.10
C LEU A 72 6.08 -5.64 15.35
N GLU A 73 5.42 -5.64 16.51
CA GLU A 73 5.93 -6.25 17.74
C GLU A 73 6.07 -7.77 17.60
N PHE A 74 5.09 -8.43 16.99
CA PHE A 74 5.10 -9.88 16.78
C PHE A 74 6.09 -10.31 15.68
N GLY A 75 6.14 -9.59 14.56
CA GLY A 75 7.03 -9.90 13.44
C GLY A 75 8.46 -9.36 13.60
N GLY A 76 8.70 -8.50 14.59
CA GLY A 76 9.98 -7.81 14.82
C GLY A 76 10.06 -6.46 14.10
N PHE A 77 10.24 -5.37 14.85
CA PHE A 77 10.30 -4.03 14.28
C PHE A 77 11.44 -3.86 13.26
N PRO A 78 11.24 -3.09 12.18
CA PRO A 78 12.31 -2.77 11.23
C PRO A 78 13.54 -2.14 11.92
N PRO A 79 14.78 -2.58 11.58
CA PRO A 79 15.13 -3.41 10.42
C PRO A 79 15.33 -4.89 10.75
N HIS A 80 14.87 -5.38 11.91
CA HIS A 80 15.06 -6.80 12.28
C HIS A 80 14.35 -7.75 11.32
N SER A 81 13.25 -7.29 10.73
CA SER A 81 12.47 -8.02 9.73
C SER A 81 12.19 -7.11 8.54
N ASN A 82 12.22 -7.68 7.34
CA ASN A 82 11.81 -7.01 6.12
C ASN A 82 10.28 -7.08 5.98
N TYR A 83 9.66 -6.03 5.45
CA TYR A 83 8.21 -5.97 5.28
C TYR A 83 7.80 -5.50 3.89
N LEU A 84 6.76 -6.14 3.35
CA LEU A 84 6.00 -5.71 2.19
C LEU A 84 4.53 -5.55 2.59
N PHE A 85 4.00 -4.32 2.57
CA PHE A 85 2.57 -4.09 2.77
C PHE A 85 1.85 -3.95 1.44
N LEU A 86 0.70 -4.60 1.30
CA LEU A 86 -0.03 -4.74 0.03
C LEU A 86 -0.96 -3.56 -0.30
N GLY A 87 -1.20 -2.64 0.63
CA GLY A 87 -2.02 -1.46 0.42
C GLY A 87 -3.04 -1.23 1.54
N ASP A 88 -3.97 -0.31 1.32
CA ASP A 88 -5.11 -0.01 2.18
C ASP A 88 -4.70 0.33 3.62
N TYR A 89 -3.91 1.40 3.71
CA TYR A 89 -3.35 1.91 4.95
C TYR A 89 -4.33 2.82 5.68
N VAL A 90 -5.12 3.56 4.92
CA VAL A 90 -6.01 4.62 5.41
C VAL A 90 -7.49 4.20 5.27
N ASP A 91 -8.37 5.09 5.72
CA ASP A 91 -9.83 4.93 5.76
C ASP A 91 -10.32 3.87 6.75
N ARG A 92 -11.64 3.92 7.03
CA ARG A 92 -12.43 3.00 7.89
C ARG A 92 -12.05 2.97 9.37
N GLY A 93 -10.76 2.93 9.72
CA GLY A 93 -10.27 3.02 11.08
C GLY A 93 -10.14 4.46 11.60
N LYS A 94 -9.66 4.56 12.84
CA LYS A 94 -9.70 5.82 13.62
C LYS A 94 -8.39 6.62 13.57
N GLN A 95 -7.29 6.00 13.15
CA GLN A 95 -5.93 6.55 13.27
C GLN A 95 -5.15 6.36 11.96
N SER A 96 -5.77 6.74 10.83
CA SER A 96 -5.16 6.59 9.50
C SER A 96 -3.89 7.44 9.38
N ILE A 97 -3.88 8.65 9.97
CA ILE A 97 -2.70 9.54 9.92
C ILE A 97 -1.51 8.89 10.65
N GLU A 98 -1.70 8.35 11.85
CA GLU A 98 -0.62 7.65 12.56
C GLU A 98 -0.12 6.44 11.79
N THR A 99 -1.04 5.61 11.29
CA THR A 99 -0.72 4.43 10.46
C THR A 99 0.18 4.82 9.29
N ILE A 100 -0.29 5.72 8.43
CA ILE A 100 0.48 6.07 7.23
C ILE A 100 1.78 6.81 7.57
N CYS A 101 1.79 7.67 8.59
CA CYS A 101 3.01 8.37 8.99
C CYS A 101 4.09 7.40 9.48
N LEU A 102 3.74 6.36 10.23
CA LEU A 102 4.70 5.36 10.68
C LEU A 102 5.24 4.54 9.50
N LEU A 103 4.37 4.10 8.60
CA LEU A 103 4.76 3.36 7.40
C LEU A 103 5.70 4.18 6.50
N LEU A 104 5.38 5.45 6.24
CA LEU A 104 6.25 6.35 5.46
C LEU A 104 7.57 6.63 6.18
N ALA A 105 7.56 6.78 7.51
CA ALA A 105 8.78 6.99 8.28
C ALA A 105 9.71 5.77 8.19
N TYR A 106 9.18 4.54 8.29
CA TYR A 106 9.98 3.34 8.07
C TYR A 106 10.45 3.19 6.63
N LYS A 107 9.64 3.57 5.64
CA LYS A 107 10.08 3.59 4.24
C LYS A 107 11.28 4.51 4.03
N ILE A 108 11.28 5.69 4.66
CA ILE A 108 12.41 6.62 4.57
C ILE A 108 13.62 6.07 5.31
N LYS A 109 13.42 5.45 6.47
CA LYS A 109 14.53 4.96 7.30
C LYS A 109 15.20 3.71 6.73
N TYR A 110 14.43 2.81 6.13
CA TYR A 110 14.88 1.52 5.63
C TYR A 110 14.34 1.27 4.21
N PRO A 111 14.76 2.07 3.21
CA PRO A 111 14.17 2.06 1.88
C PRO A 111 14.32 0.73 1.13
N GLU A 112 15.31 -0.08 1.49
CA GLU A 112 15.62 -1.39 0.89
C GLU A 112 15.16 -2.58 1.74
N ASN A 113 14.48 -2.35 2.87
CA ASN A 113 13.97 -3.40 3.76
C ASN A 113 12.46 -3.24 4.09
N PHE A 114 11.88 -2.09 3.73
CA PHE A 114 10.50 -1.76 4.02
C PHE A 114 9.81 -1.25 2.76
N PHE A 115 8.78 -1.96 2.31
CA PHE A 115 8.12 -1.77 1.03
C PHE A 115 6.62 -1.59 1.21
N LEU A 116 6.06 -0.66 0.43
CA LEU A 116 4.66 -0.24 0.49
C LEU A 116 4.10 -0.25 -0.93
N LEU A 117 3.13 -1.13 -1.20
CA LEU A 117 2.36 -1.12 -2.44
C LEU A 117 1.12 -0.23 -2.32
N ARG A 118 0.64 0.25 -3.46
CA ARG A 118 -0.59 1.01 -3.51
C ARG A 118 -1.79 0.08 -3.32
N GLY A 119 -2.70 0.43 -2.41
CA GLY A 119 -4.06 -0.13 -2.36
C GLY A 119 -5.07 0.76 -3.07
N ASN A 120 -6.33 0.31 -3.14
CA ASN A 120 -7.39 1.10 -3.76
C ASN A 120 -7.82 2.29 -2.90
N HIS A 121 -7.56 2.25 -1.58
CA HIS A 121 -7.79 3.39 -0.67
C HIS A 121 -6.69 4.46 -0.73
N GLU A 122 -5.53 4.18 -1.34
CA GLU A 122 -4.51 5.18 -1.66
C GLU A 122 -4.83 5.94 -2.97
N CYS A 123 -6.11 6.29 -3.16
CA CYS A 123 -6.65 7.10 -4.25
C CYS A 123 -7.61 8.16 -3.71
N ALA A 124 -7.55 9.36 -4.28
CA ALA A 124 -8.32 10.51 -3.81
C ALA A 124 -9.83 10.29 -3.88
N SER A 125 -10.34 9.63 -4.93
CA SER A 125 -11.78 9.39 -5.09
C SER A 125 -12.35 8.52 -3.97
N VAL A 126 -11.58 7.53 -3.51
CA VAL A 126 -11.96 6.60 -2.44
C VAL A 126 -11.80 7.27 -1.07
N ASN A 127 -10.60 7.73 -0.74
CA ASN A 127 -10.30 8.23 0.60
C ASN A 127 -10.88 9.62 0.90
N ARG A 128 -11.52 10.24 -0.10
CA ARG A 128 -12.39 11.40 0.07
C ARG A 128 -13.66 11.08 0.86
N ILE A 129 -14.14 9.83 0.78
CA ILE A 129 -15.46 9.40 1.23
C ILE A 129 -15.36 8.45 2.43
N TYR A 130 -14.31 7.62 2.50
CA TYR A 130 -14.22 6.54 3.49
C TYR A 130 -13.43 6.88 4.77
N GLY A 131 -13.06 8.15 4.96
CA GLY A 131 -12.69 8.71 6.27
C GLY A 131 -11.39 9.52 6.31
N PHE A 132 -10.41 9.22 5.46
CA PHE A 132 -9.08 9.83 5.57
C PHE A 132 -9.10 11.34 5.28
N TYR A 133 -9.87 11.78 4.29
CA TYR A 133 -10.08 13.21 4.04
C TYR A 133 -10.65 13.92 5.26
N ASP A 134 -11.68 13.35 5.88
CA ASP A 134 -12.32 13.97 7.05
C ASP A 134 -11.39 13.95 8.26
N GLU A 135 -10.58 12.91 8.43
CA GLU A 135 -9.54 12.85 9.45
C GLU A 135 -8.50 13.97 9.26
N CYS A 136 -7.98 14.13 8.03
CA CYS A 136 -7.03 15.19 7.68
C CYS A 136 -7.63 16.58 7.88
N LYS A 137 -8.86 16.81 7.38
CA LYS A 137 -9.56 18.09 7.50
C LYS A 137 -9.83 18.46 8.95
N ARG A 138 -10.22 17.49 9.79
CA ARG A 138 -10.54 17.71 11.20
C ARG A 138 -9.30 17.98 12.06
N ARG A 139 -8.20 17.26 11.81
CA ARG A 139 -6.98 17.33 12.64
C ARG A 139 -5.98 18.37 12.15
N PHE A 140 -6.00 18.67 10.86
CA PHE A 140 -5.08 19.59 10.19
C PHE A 140 -5.87 20.45 9.21
N ASN A 141 -5.78 20.17 7.92
CA ASN A 141 -6.46 20.91 6.86
C ASN A 141 -6.54 20.07 5.58
N VAL A 142 -7.30 20.58 4.60
CA VAL A 142 -7.48 19.94 3.28
C VAL A 142 -6.19 19.92 2.45
N LYS A 143 -5.28 20.88 2.68
CA LYS A 143 -3.98 20.93 1.96
C LYS A 143 -3.13 19.70 2.32
N LEU A 144 -3.13 19.28 3.58
CA LEU A 144 -2.41 18.09 4.02
C LEU A 144 -2.93 16.81 3.34
N TRP A 145 -4.25 16.67 3.19
CA TRP A 145 -4.83 15.56 2.42
C TRP A 145 -4.33 15.55 0.97
N LYS A 146 -4.26 16.71 0.31
CA LYS A 146 -3.70 16.79 -1.06
C LYS A 146 -2.23 16.37 -1.12
N ILE A 147 -1.44 16.73 -0.11
CA ILE A 147 -0.04 16.32 0.01
C ILE A 147 0.07 14.79 0.15
N PHE A 148 -0.81 14.15 0.92
CA PHE A 148 -0.89 12.69 0.95
C PHE A 148 -1.28 12.10 -0.40
N THR A 149 -2.27 12.67 -1.08
CA THR A 149 -2.65 12.24 -2.45
C THR A 149 -1.48 12.28 -3.41
N ASP A 150 -0.68 13.36 -3.40
CA ASP A 150 0.52 13.47 -4.25
C ASP A 150 1.57 12.39 -3.94
N CYS A 151 1.68 12.00 -2.67
CA CYS A 151 2.53 10.89 -2.23
C CYS A 151 1.97 9.54 -2.70
N PHE A 152 0.68 9.28 -2.49
CA PHE A 152 0.00 8.04 -2.88
C PHE A 152 0.03 7.79 -4.38
N ASN A 153 -0.09 8.85 -5.18
CA ASN A 153 0.04 8.78 -6.64
C ASN A 153 1.41 8.28 -7.11
N CYS A 154 2.40 8.20 -6.21
CA CYS A 154 3.75 7.72 -6.50
C CYS A 154 4.03 6.32 -5.96
N LEU A 155 3.11 5.66 -5.24
CA LEU A 155 3.34 4.31 -4.73
C LEU A 155 3.54 3.29 -5.87
N PRO A 156 4.45 2.32 -5.73
CA PRO A 156 4.53 1.17 -6.62
C PRO A 156 3.27 0.30 -6.47
N VAL A 157 2.95 -0.50 -7.47
CA VAL A 157 1.64 -1.17 -7.55
C VAL A 157 1.73 -2.70 -7.47
N ALA A 158 2.93 -3.25 -7.63
CA ALA A 158 3.18 -4.67 -7.46
C ALA A 158 4.61 -4.92 -6.96
N ALA A 159 4.85 -6.11 -6.43
CA ALA A 159 6.17 -6.63 -6.12
C ALA A 159 6.31 -8.07 -6.62
N LEU A 160 7.51 -8.46 -6.98
CA LEU A 160 7.89 -9.82 -7.33
C LEU A 160 8.94 -10.28 -6.31
N VAL A 161 8.55 -11.25 -5.46
CA VAL A 161 9.43 -11.80 -4.42
C VAL A 161 10.08 -13.08 -4.92
N ASP A 162 11.42 -13.15 -4.83
CA ASP A 162 12.27 -14.26 -5.29
C ASP A 162 11.95 -14.73 -6.72
N GLU A 163 11.52 -13.82 -7.60
CA GLU A 163 11.06 -14.14 -8.96
C GLU A 163 9.89 -15.15 -9.04
N LYS A 164 9.26 -15.50 -7.91
CA LYS A 164 8.26 -16.59 -7.82
C LYS A 164 6.91 -16.16 -7.26
N ILE A 165 6.85 -15.12 -6.43
CA ILE A 165 5.60 -14.67 -5.81
C ILE A 165 5.27 -13.27 -6.31
N LEU A 166 4.19 -13.14 -7.08
CA LEU A 166 3.71 -11.84 -7.54
C LEU A 166 2.69 -11.28 -6.54
N CYS A 167 3.01 -10.12 -5.99
CA CYS A 167 2.25 -9.44 -4.95
C CYS A 167 1.58 -8.17 -5.51
N MET A 168 0.29 -7.97 -5.20
CA MET A 168 -0.46 -6.75 -5.51
C MET A 168 -1.64 -6.61 -4.55
N HIS A 169 -2.33 -5.47 -4.55
CA HIS A 169 -3.47 -5.27 -3.66
C HIS A 169 -4.71 -6.09 -4.07
N GLY A 170 -5.23 -5.81 -5.26
CA GLY A 170 -6.44 -6.41 -5.82
C GLY A 170 -6.15 -7.78 -6.43
N GLY A 171 -5.73 -7.81 -7.69
CA GLY A 171 -5.50 -9.06 -8.41
C GLY A 171 -5.18 -8.89 -9.89
N LEU A 172 -5.44 -9.95 -10.67
CA LEU A 172 -5.08 -10.02 -12.09
C LEU A 172 -5.91 -9.07 -12.97
N SER A 173 -5.34 -8.69 -14.12
CA SER A 173 -6.00 -7.88 -15.14
C SER A 173 -6.07 -8.63 -16.48
N PRO A 174 -7.18 -8.52 -17.24
CA PRO A 174 -7.21 -9.00 -18.64
C PRO A 174 -6.23 -8.22 -19.54
N HIS A 175 -5.75 -7.06 -19.07
CA HIS A 175 -4.77 -6.23 -19.75
C HIS A 175 -3.32 -6.54 -19.34
N LEU A 176 -3.10 -7.45 -18.38
CA LEU A 176 -1.77 -7.87 -17.95
C LEU A 176 -1.31 -9.12 -18.69
N ASP A 177 -0.59 -8.90 -19.79
CA ASP A 177 0.01 -9.95 -20.59
C ASP A 177 1.49 -10.16 -20.24
N ARG A 178 2.22 -9.08 -19.93
CA ARG A 178 3.65 -9.07 -19.57
C ARG A 178 3.88 -8.22 -18.32
N LEU A 179 4.75 -8.69 -17.42
CA LEU A 179 5.13 -7.94 -16.21
C LEU A 179 5.74 -6.56 -16.52
N ASP A 180 6.35 -6.39 -17.71
CA ASP A 180 6.86 -5.09 -18.17
C ASP A 180 5.77 -4.03 -18.31
N GLN A 181 4.51 -4.42 -18.51
CA GLN A 181 3.41 -3.45 -18.54
C GLN A 181 3.25 -2.76 -17.17
N ILE A 182 3.49 -3.49 -16.08
CA ILE A 182 3.51 -2.92 -14.72
C ILE A 182 4.71 -1.97 -14.58
N ARG A 183 5.91 -2.41 -15.00
CA ARG A 183 7.14 -1.60 -14.95
C ARG A 183 6.97 -0.26 -15.67
N ASN A 184 6.24 -0.26 -16.78
CA ASN A 184 6.05 0.90 -17.66
C ASN A 184 4.92 1.85 -17.26
N LEU A 185 4.12 1.52 -16.24
CA LEU A 185 3.11 2.46 -15.70
C LEU A 185 3.79 3.78 -15.32
N LYS A 186 3.13 4.91 -15.59
CA LYS A 186 3.68 6.24 -15.28
C LYS A 186 3.30 6.64 -13.86
N ARG A 187 4.22 7.31 -13.16
CA ARG A 187 4.00 7.93 -11.86
C ARG A 187 4.56 9.36 -11.86
N PRO A 188 3.93 10.32 -11.16
CA PRO A 188 2.68 10.18 -10.41
C PRO A 188 1.47 9.92 -11.32
N ALA A 189 0.50 9.12 -10.87
CA ALA A 189 -0.76 8.90 -11.58
C ALA A 189 -1.91 8.70 -10.60
N ASP A 190 -3.10 9.16 -10.96
CA ASP A 190 -4.33 8.77 -10.27
C ASP A 190 -4.80 7.38 -10.74
N VAL A 191 -5.67 6.74 -9.97
CA VAL A 191 -6.24 5.44 -10.35
C VAL A 191 -7.38 5.68 -11.35
N PRO A 192 -7.30 5.16 -12.59
CA PRO A 192 -8.35 5.31 -13.58
C PRO A 192 -9.58 4.47 -13.22
N GLU A 193 -10.73 4.76 -13.84
CA GLU A 193 -11.96 3.97 -13.66
C GLU A 193 -11.86 2.54 -14.24
N SER A 194 -10.96 2.32 -15.19
CA SER A 194 -10.72 1.02 -15.82
C SER A 194 -9.27 0.87 -16.32
N GLY A 195 -8.89 -0.34 -16.72
CA GLY A 195 -7.57 -0.65 -17.27
C GLY A 195 -6.61 -1.22 -16.24
N LEU A 196 -5.38 -1.51 -16.67
CA LEU A 196 -4.40 -2.27 -15.88
C LEU A 196 -4.20 -1.75 -14.45
N LEU A 197 -4.00 -0.43 -14.27
CA LEU A 197 -3.80 0.14 -12.93
C LEU A 197 -5.05 -0.01 -12.05
N CYS A 198 -6.25 0.14 -12.60
CA CYS A 198 -7.49 -0.11 -11.87
C CYS A 198 -7.55 -1.57 -11.43
N ASP A 199 -7.33 -2.50 -12.36
CA ASP A 199 -7.50 -3.92 -12.13
C ASP A 199 -6.52 -4.50 -11.09
N LEU A 200 -5.27 -4.04 -11.09
CA LEU A 200 -4.26 -4.42 -10.08
C LEU A 200 -4.67 -4.05 -8.65
N LEU A 201 -5.55 -3.05 -8.51
CA LEU A 201 -6.01 -2.53 -7.22
C LEU A 201 -7.43 -3.00 -6.83
N TRP A 202 -8.25 -3.43 -7.79
CA TRP A 202 -9.69 -3.64 -7.59
C TRP A 202 -10.23 -5.01 -7.97
N SER A 203 -9.49 -5.82 -8.72
CA SER A 203 -9.99 -7.13 -9.15
C SER A 203 -10.00 -8.15 -8.00
N ASP A 204 -10.92 -9.11 -8.09
CA ASP A 204 -11.12 -10.14 -7.05
C ASP A 204 -11.12 -11.56 -7.66
N PRO A 205 -10.54 -12.55 -6.96
CA PRO A 205 -10.73 -13.95 -7.33
C PRO A 205 -12.20 -14.37 -7.07
N SER A 206 -12.75 -15.23 -7.92
CA SER A 206 -14.10 -15.79 -7.74
C SER A 206 -14.12 -17.26 -8.12
N VAL A 207 -14.61 -18.10 -7.20
CA VAL A 207 -14.81 -19.55 -7.43
C VAL A 207 -15.93 -19.85 -8.41
N ASN A 208 -16.85 -18.90 -8.60
CA ASN A 208 -18.00 -19.03 -9.49
C ASN A 208 -17.74 -18.47 -10.90
N THR A 209 -16.57 -17.86 -11.11
CA THR A 209 -16.17 -17.27 -12.39
C THR A 209 -15.24 -18.22 -13.13
N ARG A 210 -15.53 -18.49 -14.41
CA ARG A 210 -14.58 -19.11 -15.35
C ARG A 210 -14.08 -18.03 -16.30
N GLY A 211 -12.77 -17.84 -16.39
CA GLY A 211 -12.21 -16.72 -17.13
C GLY A 211 -12.34 -15.40 -16.38
N TRP A 212 -12.92 -14.40 -17.03
CA TRP A 212 -13.19 -13.07 -16.47
C TRP A 212 -14.69 -12.88 -16.29
N GLY A 213 -15.10 -12.24 -15.19
CA GLY A 213 -16.49 -11.96 -14.88
C GLY A 213 -16.69 -10.53 -14.36
N PRO A 214 -17.95 -10.08 -14.24
CA PRO A 214 -18.25 -8.81 -13.58
C PRO A 214 -17.84 -8.86 -12.10
N ASN A 215 -17.47 -7.71 -11.54
CA ASN A 215 -17.23 -7.55 -10.12
C ASN A 215 -18.44 -6.86 -9.45
N GLU A 216 -18.91 -7.41 -8.35
CA GLU A 216 -20.03 -6.87 -7.56
C GLU A 216 -19.73 -5.48 -6.97
N ARG A 217 -18.45 -5.11 -6.87
CA ARG A 217 -18.01 -3.76 -6.50
C ARG A 217 -18.36 -2.69 -7.55
N GLY A 218 -18.79 -3.10 -8.75
CA GLY A 218 -19.09 -2.19 -9.85
C GLY A 218 -17.87 -1.59 -10.54
N VAL A 219 -16.66 -2.10 -10.23
CA VAL A 219 -15.38 -1.67 -10.78
C VAL A 219 -14.48 -2.88 -11.01
N SER A 220 -13.68 -2.84 -12.08
CA SER A 220 -12.82 -3.96 -12.51
C SER A 220 -13.58 -5.28 -12.73
N TYR A 221 -12.89 -6.41 -12.53
CA TYR A 221 -13.34 -7.75 -12.90
C TYR A 221 -13.21 -8.73 -11.74
N THR A 222 -13.96 -9.83 -11.81
CA THR A 222 -13.62 -11.06 -11.13
C THR A 222 -12.81 -11.97 -12.05
N PHE A 223 -11.94 -12.81 -11.48
CA PHE A 223 -11.16 -13.79 -12.24
C PHE A 223 -11.20 -15.20 -11.63
N GLY A 224 -11.28 -16.20 -12.50
CA GLY A 224 -11.36 -17.61 -12.11
C GLY A 224 -9.99 -18.24 -11.81
N ALA A 225 -10.03 -19.42 -11.18
CA ALA A 225 -8.84 -20.23 -10.93
C ALA A 225 -8.09 -20.62 -12.23
N ASP A 226 -8.80 -20.71 -13.36
CA ASP A 226 -8.19 -20.96 -14.67
C ASP A 226 -7.28 -19.81 -15.11
N ARG A 227 -7.66 -18.56 -14.84
CA ARG A 227 -6.83 -17.37 -15.13
C ARG A 227 -5.58 -17.34 -14.26
N VAL A 228 -5.72 -17.68 -12.98
CA VAL A 228 -4.59 -17.80 -12.04
C VAL A 228 -3.59 -18.85 -12.55
N ALA A 229 -4.06 -20.07 -12.84
CA ALA A 229 -3.19 -21.15 -13.29
C ALA A 229 -2.53 -20.87 -14.65
N GLU A 230 -3.24 -20.22 -15.58
CA GLU A 230 -2.68 -19.77 -16.85
C GLU A 230 -1.58 -18.74 -16.64
N PHE A 231 -1.83 -17.72 -15.81
CA PHE A 231 -0.89 -16.65 -15.53
C PHE A 231 0.39 -17.14 -14.85
N LEU A 232 0.25 -17.96 -13.80
CA LEU A 232 1.38 -18.54 -13.07
C LEU A 232 2.29 -19.35 -14.00
N ARG A 233 1.71 -20.25 -14.81
CA ARG A 233 2.49 -21.04 -15.80
C ARG A 233 3.17 -20.17 -16.85
N LYS A 234 2.48 -19.13 -17.34
CA LYS A 234 3.02 -18.26 -18.39
C LYS A 234 4.25 -17.48 -17.92
N HIS A 235 4.26 -17.08 -16.65
CA HIS A 235 5.30 -16.23 -16.08
C HIS A 235 6.31 -16.98 -15.18
N ASP A 236 6.22 -18.31 -15.13
CA ASP A 236 7.04 -19.17 -14.26
C ASP A 236 6.99 -18.76 -12.77
N LEU A 237 5.77 -18.42 -12.32
CA LEU A 237 5.48 -18.02 -10.94
C LEU A 237 4.82 -19.17 -10.18
N ASP A 238 5.01 -19.18 -8.87
CA ASP A 238 4.44 -20.20 -7.98
C ASP A 238 3.19 -19.70 -7.25
N LEU A 239 3.10 -18.39 -7.00
CA LEU A 239 2.04 -17.82 -6.16
C LEU A 239 1.68 -16.39 -6.57
N ILE A 240 0.40 -16.06 -6.44
CA ILE A 240 -0.09 -14.68 -6.37
C ILE A 240 -0.47 -14.39 -4.91
N CYS A 241 0.12 -13.36 -4.33
CA CYS A 241 -0.21 -12.87 -2.99
C CYS A 241 -0.98 -11.55 -3.09
N ARG A 242 -2.12 -11.44 -2.41
CA ARG A 242 -3.01 -10.28 -2.51
C ARG A 242 -3.78 -10.00 -1.22
N ALA A 243 -4.49 -8.87 -1.17
CA ALA A 243 -5.20 -8.38 0.03
C ALA A 243 -6.70 -8.07 -0.22
N HIS A 244 -7.22 -6.85 0.00
CA HIS A 244 -8.48 -6.29 -0.55
C HIS A 244 -9.86 -6.94 -0.21
N GLN A 245 -9.92 -8.20 0.23
CA GLN A 245 -11.15 -8.87 0.68
C GLN A 245 -11.09 -9.18 2.17
N VAL A 246 -12.21 -8.94 2.85
CA VAL A 246 -12.49 -9.27 4.26
C VAL A 246 -13.42 -10.46 4.33
#